data_AF-A0A8C9FL71-F1
#
_entry.id   AF-A0A8C9FL71-F1
#
_cell.length_a   1.000
_cell.length_b   1.000
_cell.length_c   1.000
_cell.angle_alpha   90.00
_cell.angle_beta   90.00
_cell.angle_gamma   90.00
#
_symmetry.space_group_name_H-M   'P 1'
#
loop_
_entity.id
_entity.type
_entity.pdbx_description
1 polymer ?
#
loop_
_entity_poly.entity_id
_entity_poly.type
_entity_poly.pdbx_seq_one_letter_code
_entity_poly.pdbx_strand_id
1 'polypeptide(L)'
;MYSFQRAVKEINRYIFQTLPEASISSYATNLKDKSALISSLYKVIQEPQSELLEPVCHQLFEFYRSGEEQLLRFTLQFLPELMWCYLAVSASRDLQSSGCIEALLLGVYNLVCIYT
;
A
#
# COMPACT_ATOMS: atom_id res chain seq x y z
N MET A 1 -14.70 -13.75 -6.78
CA MET A 1 -14.35 -13.00 -8.01
C MET A 1 -14.97 -11.59 -8.03
N TYR A 2 -16.31 -11.46 -7.86
CA TYR A 2 -17.00 -10.16 -7.79
C TYR A 2 -16.57 -9.22 -6.65
N SER A 3 -16.15 -9.76 -5.50
CA SER A 3 -15.70 -8.98 -4.34
C SER A 3 -14.31 -8.34 -4.54
N PHE A 4 -13.39 -9.06 -5.20
CA PHE A 4 -12.04 -8.57 -5.49
C PHE A 4 -12.07 -7.42 -6.50
N GLN A 5 -12.83 -7.56 -7.60
CA GLN A 5 -12.99 -6.48 -8.57
C GLN A 5 -13.67 -5.24 -7.98
N ARG A 6 -14.61 -5.40 -7.02
CA ARG A 6 -15.17 -4.25 -6.28
C ARG A 6 -14.15 -3.57 -5.37
N ALA A 7 -13.35 -4.35 -4.63
CA ALA A 7 -12.29 -3.82 -3.78
C ALA A 7 -11.24 -3.06 -4.60
N VAL A 8 -10.79 -3.64 -5.73
CA VAL A 8 -9.88 -2.98 -6.68
C VAL A 8 -10.49 -1.70 -7.27
N LYS A 9 -11.81 -1.69 -7.55
CA LYS A 9 -12.50 -0.50 -8.05
C LYS A 9 -12.66 0.60 -6.98
N GLU A 10 -12.85 0.23 -5.72
CA GLU A 10 -12.83 1.18 -4.59
C GLU A 10 -11.44 1.74 -4.34
N ILE A 11 -10.40 0.90 -4.46
CA ILE A 11 -8.99 1.28 -4.40
C ILE A 11 -8.67 2.23 -5.55
N ASN A 12 -9.03 1.90 -6.79
CA ASN A 12 -8.88 2.79 -7.94
C ASN A 12 -9.62 4.11 -7.76
N ARG A 13 -10.79 4.12 -7.12
CA ARG A 13 -11.48 5.38 -6.80
C ARG A 13 -10.63 6.26 -5.87
N TYR A 14 -9.88 5.68 -4.93
CA TYR A 14 -8.99 6.44 -4.06
C TYR A 14 -7.62 6.76 -4.68
N ILE A 15 -7.07 5.82 -5.47
CA ILE A 15 -5.82 5.98 -6.23
C ILE A 15 -5.96 7.14 -7.24
N PHE A 16 -7.14 7.30 -7.86
CA PHE A 16 -7.33 8.22 -8.98
C PHE A 16 -8.28 9.39 -8.69
N GLN A 17 -9.04 9.41 -7.60
CA GLN A 17 -9.83 10.57 -7.19
C GLN A 17 -9.31 11.07 -5.84
N THR A 18 -8.63 12.21 -5.87
CA THR A 18 -8.31 13.01 -4.69
C THR A 18 -9.60 13.29 -3.93
N LEU A 19 -9.82 12.55 -2.83
CA LEU A 19 -10.89 12.87 -1.91
C LEU A 19 -10.68 14.30 -1.39
N PRO A 20 -11.74 15.12 -1.24
CA PRO A 20 -11.65 16.41 -0.58
C PRO A 20 -10.99 16.25 0.80
N GLU A 21 -10.10 17.17 1.17
CA GLU A 21 -9.30 17.13 2.41
C GLU A 21 -10.15 16.87 3.67
N ALA A 22 -11.36 17.45 3.72
CA ALA A 22 -12.34 17.27 4.79
C ALA A 22 -12.91 15.83 4.93
N SER A 23 -12.65 14.95 3.96
CA SER A 23 -13.15 13.57 3.94
C SER A 23 -12.05 12.52 4.16
N ILE A 24 -10.78 12.93 4.23
CA ILE A 24 -9.63 12.04 4.43
C ILE A 24 -9.70 11.37 5.80
N SER A 25 -9.94 12.13 6.87
CA SER A 25 -10.05 11.60 8.23
C SER A 25 -11.22 10.62 8.40
N SER A 26 -12.38 10.94 7.83
CA SER A 26 -13.55 10.05 7.81
C SER A 26 -13.27 8.76 7.05
N TYR A 27 -12.61 8.84 5.90
CA TYR A 27 -12.20 7.66 5.15
C TYR A 27 -11.18 6.80 5.91
N ALA A 28 -10.15 7.42 6.48
CA ALA A 28 -9.10 6.74 7.23
C ALA A 28 -9.66 5.97 8.42
N THR A 29 -10.67 6.53 9.09
CA THR A 29 -11.37 5.88 10.19
C THR A 29 -12.12 4.63 9.74
N ASN A 30 -12.69 4.64 8.54
CA ASN A 30 -13.47 3.53 7.98
C ASN A 30 -12.60 2.46 7.29
N LEU A 31 -11.37 2.79 6.92
CA LEU A 31 -10.47 1.90 6.17
C LEU A 31 -10.10 0.64 6.94
N LYS A 32 -9.85 0.77 8.24
CA LYS A 32 -9.46 -0.33 9.14
C LYS A 32 -10.52 -1.44 9.20
N ASP A 33 -11.79 -1.08 9.00
CA ASP A 33 -12.93 -2.02 9.09
C ASP A 33 -13.22 -2.72 7.75
N LYS A 34 -12.54 -2.33 6.66
CA LYS A 34 -12.68 -2.95 5.35
C LYS A 34 -11.79 -4.19 5.20
N SER A 35 -12.10 -5.26 5.93
CA SER A 35 -11.33 -6.52 5.91
C SER A 35 -11.15 -7.12 4.51
N ALA A 36 -12.15 -7.00 3.63
CA ALA A 36 -12.08 -7.46 2.24
C ALA A 36 -11.05 -6.67 1.40
N LEU A 37 -10.91 -5.38 1.68
CA LEU A 37 -9.92 -4.51 1.06
C LEU A 37 -8.51 -4.90 1.53
N ILE A 38 -8.31 -4.99 2.85
CA ILE A 38 -7.02 -5.39 3.44
C ILE A 38 -6.57 -6.73 2.85
N SER A 39 -7.47 -7.72 2.81
CA SER A 39 -7.19 -9.03 2.22
C SER A 39 -6.82 -8.96 0.73
N SER A 40 -7.41 -8.04 -0.02
CA SER A 40 -7.09 -7.85 -1.44
C SER A 40 -5.73 -7.20 -1.63
N LEU A 41 -5.36 -6.25 -0.76
CA LEU A 41 -4.04 -5.62 -0.76
C LEU A 41 -2.92 -6.61 -0.44
N TYR A 42 -3.12 -7.47 0.57
CA TYR A 42 -2.17 -8.55 0.86
C TYR A 42 -1.93 -9.46 -0.36
N LYS A 43 -2.99 -9.83 -1.08
CA LYS A 43 -2.85 -10.65 -2.31
C LYS A 43 -2.05 -9.94 -3.39
N VAL A 44 -2.29 -8.65 -3.61
CA VAL A 44 -1.52 -7.88 -4.60
C VAL A 44 -0.05 -7.81 -4.20
N ILE A 45 0.26 -7.56 -2.92
CA ILE A 45 1.63 -7.49 -2.40
C ILE A 45 2.35 -8.85 -2.56
N GLN A 46 1.63 -9.95 -2.35
CA GLN A 46 2.14 -11.32 -2.50
C GLN A 46 2.34 -11.77 -3.94
N GLU A 47 1.92 -10.98 -4.93
CA GLU A 47 2.03 -11.26 -6.35
C GLU A 47 2.98 -10.24 -7.02
N PRO A 48 4.31 -10.47 -7.04
CA PRO A 48 5.32 -9.51 -7.53
C PRO A 48 5.13 -9.07 -8.99
N GLN A 49 4.45 -9.92 -9.79
CA GLN A 49 4.17 -9.71 -11.20
C GLN A 49 2.83 -8.97 -11.43
N SER A 50 2.11 -8.62 -10.38
CA SER A 50 0.81 -7.97 -10.50
C SER A 50 0.95 -6.55 -11.04
N GLU A 51 0.21 -6.24 -12.11
CA GLU A 51 0.11 -4.87 -12.65
C GLU A 51 -0.47 -3.86 -11.65
N LEU A 52 -1.12 -4.34 -10.59
CA LEU A 52 -1.67 -3.51 -9.51
C LEU A 52 -0.65 -3.20 -8.42
N LEU A 53 0.52 -3.84 -8.41
CA LEU A 53 1.48 -3.71 -7.32
C LEU A 53 2.06 -2.30 -7.23
N GLU A 54 2.52 -1.74 -8.36
CA GLU A 54 3.07 -0.39 -8.41
C GLU A 54 2.09 0.69 -7.92
N PRO A 55 0.84 0.78 -8.43
CA PRO A 55 -0.10 1.77 -7.95
C PRO A 55 -0.51 1.55 -6.48
N VAL A 56 -0.52 0.30 -6.00
CA VAL A 56 -0.73 0.00 -4.57
C VAL A 56 0.43 0.52 -3.73
N CYS A 57 1.68 0.24 -4.11
CA CYS A 57 2.87 0.74 -3.41
C CYS A 57 2.89 2.27 -3.37
N HIS A 58 2.56 2.92 -4.49
CA HIS A 58 2.46 4.37 -4.56
C HIS A 58 1.39 4.91 -3.61
N GLN A 59 0.19 4.33 -3.60
CA GLN A 59 -0.90 4.78 -2.72
C GLN A 59 -0.58 4.57 -1.24
N LEU A 60 0.08 3.46 -0.89
CA LEU A 60 0.53 3.20 0.47
C LEU A 60 1.57 4.25 0.92
N PHE A 61 2.44 4.68 0.00
CA PHE A 61 3.38 5.77 0.28
C PHE A 61 2.65 7.11 0.49
N GLU A 62 1.66 7.43 -0.35
CA GLU A 62 0.82 8.63 -0.19
C GLU A 62 0.08 8.62 1.17
N PHE A 63 -0.47 7.47 1.57
CA PHE A 63 -1.08 7.30 2.90
C PHE A 63 -0.08 7.53 4.02
N TYR A 64 1.12 7.00 3.89
CA TYR A 64 2.16 7.11 4.91
C TYR A 64 2.64 8.55 5.08
N ARG A 65 2.82 9.30 3.98
CA ARG A 65 3.31 10.69 4.01
C ARG A 65 2.22 11.74 4.25
N SER A 66 0.95 11.34 4.35
CA SER A 66 -0.19 12.26 4.47
C SER A 66 -0.25 13.04 5.80
N GLY A 67 0.47 12.58 6.84
CA GLY A 67 0.38 13.14 8.19
C GLY A 67 -0.82 12.64 9.01
N GLU A 68 -1.72 11.86 8.41
CA GLU A 68 -2.87 11.27 9.09
C GLU A 68 -2.52 9.95 9.78
N GLU A 69 -2.60 9.93 11.12
CA GLU A 69 -2.14 8.79 11.93
C GLU A 69 -2.83 7.47 11.55
N GLN A 70 -4.12 7.50 11.21
CA GLN A 70 -4.86 6.30 10.81
C GLN A 70 -4.38 5.74 9.47
N LEU A 71 -4.03 6.61 8.51
CA LEU A 71 -3.49 6.19 7.20
C LEU A 71 -2.06 5.68 7.34
N LEU A 72 -1.25 6.34 8.18
CA LEU A 72 0.07 5.86 8.54
C LEU A 72 0.00 4.45 9.13
N ARG A 73 -0.83 4.23 10.16
CA ARG A 73 -1.00 2.90 10.78
C ARG A 73 -1.53 1.88 9.78
N PHE A 74 -2.45 2.29 8.90
CA PHE A 74 -2.96 1.45 7.82
C PHE A 74 -1.86 1.00 6.86
N THR A 75 -0.93 1.87 6.47
CA THR A 75 0.23 1.47 5.65
C THR A 75 1.18 0.55 6.42
N LEU A 76 1.50 0.89 7.68
CA LEU A 76 2.46 0.13 8.48
C LEU A 76 2.02 -1.32 8.74
N GLN A 77 0.73 -1.63 8.70
CA GLN A 77 0.26 -3.02 8.88
C GLN A 77 0.78 -3.97 7.79
N PHE A 78 1.11 -3.45 6.59
CA PHE A 78 1.59 -4.25 5.46
C PHE A 78 3.13 -4.39 5.42
N LEU A 79 3.87 -3.64 6.26
CA LEU A 79 5.34 -3.67 6.27
C LEU A 79 5.93 -5.08 6.40
N PRO A 80 5.45 -5.96 7.31
CA PRO A 80 6.03 -7.30 7.43
C PRO A 80 5.95 -8.09 6.12
N GLU A 81 4.85 -7.98 5.40
CA GLU A 81 4.66 -8.67 4.12
C GLU A 81 5.50 -8.04 3.00
N LEU A 82 5.58 -6.70 2.95
CA LEU A 82 6.43 -5.98 2.00
C LEU A 82 7.90 -6.35 2.19
N MET A 83 8.37 -6.41 3.43
CA MET A 83 9.73 -6.85 3.76
C MET A 83 9.97 -8.31 3.36
N TRP A 84 9.01 -9.20 3.64
CA TRP A 84 9.09 -10.59 3.22
C TRP A 84 9.20 -10.72 1.70
N CYS A 85 8.33 -10.05 0.95
CA CYS A 85 8.32 -10.08 -0.51
C CYS A 85 9.64 -9.54 -1.08
N TYR A 86 10.12 -8.40 -0.56
CA TYR A 86 11.41 -7.84 -0.94
C TYR A 86 12.57 -8.83 -0.73
N LEU A 87 12.65 -9.45 0.45
CA LEU A 87 13.70 -10.41 0.78
C LEU A 87 13.61 -11.67 -0.08
N ALA A 88 12.40 -12.18 -0.34
CA ALA A 88 12.17 -13.37 -1.16
C ALA A 88 12.60 -13.16 -2.62
N VAL A 89 12.23 -12.03 -3.22
CA VAL A 89 12.63 -11.65 -4.59
C VAL A 89 14.14 -11.39 -4.66
N SER A 90 14.70 -10.71 -3.67
CA SER A 90 16.14 -10.46 -3.60
C SER A 90 16.95 -11.76 -3.53
N ALA A 91 16.44 -12.75 -2.79
CA ALA A 91 17.08 -14.06 -2.65
C ALA A 91 16.98 -14.90 -3.94
N SER A 92 15.89 -14.79 -4.70
CA SER A 92 15.70 -15.53 -5.96
C SER A 92 16.50 -14.96 -7.13
N ARG A 93 17.12 -13.77 -6.98
CA ARG A 93 17.80 -13.00 -8.05
C ARG A 93 16.89 -12.75 -9.26
N ASP A 94 15.58 -12.69 -9.01
CA ASP A 94 14.62 -12.45 -10.07
C ASP A 94 14.69 -10.97 -10.49
N LEU A 95 15.29 -10.73 -11.66
CA LEU A 95 15.57 -9.39 -12.18
C LEU A 95 14.33 -8.68 -12.77
N GLN A 96 13.17 -9.33 -12.76
CA GLN A 96 11.93 -8.83 -13.37
C GLN A 96 11.02 -8.07 -12.39
N SER A 97 11.47 -7.81 -11.16
CA SER A 97 10.68 -7.03 -10.21
C SER A 97 10.61 -5.55 -10.62
N SER A 98 9.44 -4.92 -10.46
CA SER A 98 9.23 -3.50 -10.78
C SER A 98 9.99 -2.51 -9.88
N GLY A 99 10.62 -2.96 -8.80
CA GLY A 99 11.35 -2.10 -7.86
C GLY A 99 10.44 -1.25 -6.95
N CYS A 100 9.12 -1.39 -7.06
CA CYS A 100 8.18 -0.52 -6.36
C CYS A 100 8.10 -0.79 -4.85
N ILE A 101 8.35 -2.04 -4.42
CA ILE A 101 8.41 -2.39 -2.99
C ILE A 101 9.66 -1.76 -2.37
N GLU A 102 10.80 -1.84 -3.04
CA GLU A 102 12.06 -1.20 -2.64
C GLU A 102 11.89 0.31 -2.51
N ALA A 103 11.27 0.95 -3.51
CA ALA A 103 11.00 2.37 -3.49
C ALA A 103 10.10 2.77 -2.31
N LEU A 104 9.04 2.00 -2.03
CA LEU A 104 8.16 2.22 -0.88
C LEU A 104 8.92 2.07 0.45
N LEU A 105 9.67 0.98 0.63
CA LEU A 105 10.43 0.71 1.86
C LEU A 105 11.50 1.79 2.11
N LEU A 106 12.22 2.21 1.06
CA LEU A 106 13.17 3.32 1.13
C LEU A 106 12.48 4.64 1.47
N GLY A 107 11.32 4.92 0.87
CA GLY A 107 10.51 6.10 1.17
C GLY A 107 10.07 6.15 2.64
N VAL A 108 9.59 5.03 3.17
CA VAL A 108 9.21 4.88 4.58
C VAL A 108 10.42 5.12 5.48
N TYR A 109 11.54 4.44 5.22
CA TYR A 109 12.78 4.60 6.00
C TYR A 109 13.25 6.07 6.04
N ASN A 110 13.29 6.73 4.89
CA ASN A 110 13.76 8.12 4.79
C ASN A 110 12.90 9.07 5.62
N LEU A 111 11.58 8.92 5.59
CA LEU A 111 10.68 9.75 6.38
C LEU A 111 10.86 9.48 7.88
N VAL A 112 10.99 8.21 8.31
CA VAL A 112 11.30 7.91 9.72
C VAL A 112 12.59 8.61 10.15
N CYS A 113 13.66 8.52 9.36
CA CYS A 113 14.95 9.13 9.71
C CYS A 113 14.94 10.66 9.71
N ILE A 114 14.05 11.32 8.96
CA ILE A 114 13.94 12.78 8.94
C ILE A 114 13.14 13.28 10.16
N TYR A 115 12.17 12.50 10.62
CA TYR A 115 11.25 12.90 11.69
C TYR A 115 11.59 12.32 13.08
N THR A 116 12.65 11.53 13.21
CA THR A 116 13.14 10.94 14.48
C THR A 116 14.55 11.41 14.79
#